data_AF-A0A7J2Z1F7-F1
#
_entry.id   AF-A0A7J2Z1F7-F1
#
_cell.length_a   1.000
_cell.length_b   1.000
_cell.length_c   1.000
_cell.angle_alpha   90.00
_cell.angle_beta   90.00
_cell.angle_gamma   90.00
#
_symmetry.space_group_name_H-M   'P 1'
#
loop_
_entity.id
_entity.type
_entity.pdbx_description
1 polymer ?
#
loop_
_entity_poly.entity_id
_entity_poly.type
_entity_poly.pdbx_seq_one_letter_code
_entity_poly.pdbx_strand_id
1 'polypeptide(L)'
;MVKKVVDTWKTKQWYEVVAPQIFDSKVVGEVIASDPKNLINRVVKVGLDELTGDFSQTYTNVKLRIVDVKGKNATTRFIGSEQLPSYIKTFVRRGKTLVDDVVDVK
;
A
#
# COMPACT_ATOMS: atom_id res chain seq x y z
N MET A 1 40.78 -9.52 -14.40
CA MET A 1 40.50 -8.72 -13.19
C MET A 1 39.14 -9.12 -12.64
N VAL A 2 39.10 -9.88 -11.55
CA VAL A 2 37.84 -10.26 -10.89
C VAL A 2 37.33 -9.02 -10.15
N LYS A 3 36.17 -8.48 -10.55
CA LYS A 3 35.52 -7.40 -9.80
C LYS A 3 35.26 -7.89 -8.38
N LYS A 4 35.77 -7.16 -7.39
CA LYS A 4 35.48 -7.40 -5.97
C LYS A 4 33.96 -7.38 -5.81
N VAL A 5 33.36 -8.51 -5.46
CA VAL A 5 31.91 -8.61 -5.26
C VAL A 5 31.57 -7.75 -4.05
N VAL A 6 31.06 -6.55 -4.31
CA VAL A 6 30.59 -5.66 -3.25
C VAL A 6 29.24 -6.19 -2.78
N ASP A 7 29.11 -6.37 -1.48
CA ASP A 7 27.89 -6.81 -0.84
C ASP A 7 26.78 -5.77 -1.06
N THR A 8 25.77 -6.17 -1.83
CA THR A 8 24.64 -5.32 -2.25
C THR A 8 23.66 -5.03 -1.13
N TRP A 9 23.76 -5.72 0.00
CA TRP A 9 22.89 -5.44 1.15
C TRP A 9 23.34 -4.20 1.91
N LYS A 10 24.66 -3.99 2.03
CA LYS A 10 25.24 -2.87 2.79
C LYS A 10 24.95 -1.50 2.19
N THR A 11 24.61 -1.44 0.90
CA THR A 11 24.28 -0.18 0.21
C THR A 11 22.81 0.22 0.37
N LYS A 12 21.96 -0.67 0.90
CA LYS A 12 20.53 -0.39 1.04
C LYS A 12 20.25 0.44 2.30
N GLN A 13 19.28 1.34 2.16
CA GLN A 13 18.78 2.18 3.25
C GLN A 13 17.29 1.93 3.44
N TRP A 14 16.83 2.12 4.68
CA TRP A 14 15.42 2.08 5.05
C TRP A 14 14.78 3.46 4.83
N TYR A 15 13.58 3.44 4.26
CA TYR A 15 12.77 4.61 3.98
C TYR A 15 11.40 4.43 4.62
N GLU A 16 10.92 5.46 5.30
CA GLU A 16 9.61 5.47 5.92
C GLU A 16 8.55 5.82 4.87
N VAL A 17 7.56 4.96 4.72
CA VAL A 17 6.41 5.19 3.85
C VAL A 17 5.36 5.97 4.62
N VAL A 18 5.10 7.18 4.15
CA VAL A 18 4.15 8.11 4.75
C VAL A 18 2.86 8.10 3.93
N ALA A 19 1.73 7.95 4.62
CA ALA A 19 0.41 8.01 4.01
C ALA A 19 0.14 9.41 3.40
N PRO A 20 -0.79 9.52 2.44
CA PRO A 20 -1.26 10.81 1.96
C PRO A 20 -1.89 11.64 3.09
N GLN A 21 -1.98 12.96 2.93
CA GLN A 21 -2.60 13.87 3.91
C GLN A 21 -4.05 13.51 4.28
N ILE A 22 -4.76 12.81 3.39
CA ILE A 22 -6.14 12.34 3.62
C ILE A 22 -6.20 11.35 4.81
N PHE A 23 -5.08 10.69 5.12
CA PHE A 23 -4.94 9.72 6.21
C PHE A 23 -3.97 10.24 7.30
N ASP A 24 -4.02 11.54 7.58
CA ASP A 24 -3.24 12.21 8.64
C ASP A 24 -1.72 12.02 8.54
N SER A 25 -1.19 11.75 7.35
CA SER A 25 0.25 11.54 7.12
C SER A 25 0.87 10.48 8.05
N LYS A 26 0.09 9.46 8.41
CA LYS A 26 0.55 8.37 9.28
C LYS A 26 1.69 7.58 8.63
N VAL A 27 2.64 7.14 9.44
CA VAL A 27 3.70 6.22 8.99
C VAL A 27 3.08 4.84 8.84
N VAL A 28 3.15 4.31 7.63
CA VAL A 28 2.49 3.06 7.22
C VAL A 28 3.42 1.86 7.37
N GLY A 29 4.71 2.08 7.14
CA GLY A 29 5.73 1.05 7.24
C GLY A 29 7.04 1.51 6.64
N GLU A 30 8.01 0.60 6.58
CA GLU A 30 9.34 0.89 6.06
C GLU A 30 9.64 0.06 4.81
N VAL A 31 10.31 0.67 3.85
CA VAL A 31 10.73 0.03 2.61
C VAL A 31 12.22 0.21 2.43
N ILE A 32 12.88 -0.89 2.07
CA ILE A 32 14.30 -0.90 1.80
C ILE A 32 14.61 -0.68 0.32
N ALA A 33 15.55 0.21 0.03
CA ALA A 33 16.05 0.46 -1.33
C ALA A 33 17.50 0.93 -1.32
N SER A 34 18.24 0.64 -2.40
CA SER A 34 19.59 1.18 -2.61
C SER A 34 19.56 2.63 -3.11
N ASP A 35 18.61 2.95 -3.99
CA ASP A 35 18.43 4.28 -4.55
C ASP A 35 16.97 4.74 -4.40
N PRO A 36 16.73 6.04 -4.14
CA PRO A 36 15.38 6.59 -3.98
C PRO A 36 14.55 6.48 -5.27
N LYS A 37 15.19 6.46 -6.45
CA LYS A 37 14.51 6.28 -7.74
C LYS A 37 13.81 4.92 -7.86
N ASN A 38 14.35 3.89 -7.19
CA ASN A 38 13.80 2.53 -7.23
C ASN A 38 12.57 2.36 -6.32
N LEU A 39 12.25 3.35 -5.48
CA LEU A 39 11.05 3.37 -4.64
C LEU A 39 9.84 3.90 -5.39
N ILE A 40 10.04 4.79 -6.37
CA ILE A 40 8.97 5.41 -7.14
C ILE A 40 8.18 4.31 -7.85
N ASN A 41 6.85 4.45 -7.87
CA ASN A 41 5.89 3.48 -8.42
C ASN A 41 5.74 2.15 -7.68
N ARG A 42 6.39 1.94 -6.53
CA ARG A 42 6.04 0.80 -5.66
C ARG A 42 4.66 0.99 -5.07
N VAL A 43 3.90 -0.10 -5.02
CA VAL A 43 2.56 -0.14 -4.44
C VAL A 43 2.62 -0.88 -3.11
N VAL A 44 2.21 -0.20 -2.04
CA VAL A 44 2.09 -0.74 -0.70
C VAL A 44 0.61 -1.01 -0.44
N LYS A 45 0.28 -2.20 0.07
CA LYS A 45 -1.07 -2.62 0.43
C LYS A 45 -1.19 -2.66 1.94
N VAL A 46 -2.13 -1.88 2.50
CA VAL A 46 -2.30 -1.68 3.95
C VAL A 46 -3.78 -1.73 4.30
N GLY A 47 -4.10 -2.20 5.51
CA GLY A 47 -5.47 -2.20 6.02
C GLY A 47 -5.97 -0.77 6.31
N LEU A 48 -7.23 -0.49 5.99
CA LEU A 48 -7.83 0.82 6.29
C LEU A 48 -8.02 1.04 7.80
N ASP A 49 -8.19 -0.05 8.54
CA ASP A 49 -8.21 -0.08 10.00
C ASP A 49 -6.93 0.47 10.61
N GLU A 50 -5.77 0.10 10.08
CA GLU A 50 -4.48 0.62 10.57
C GLU A 50 -4.30 2.11 10.27
N LEU A 51 -4.90 2.62 9.19
CA LEU A 51 -4.80 4.03 8.80
C LEU A 51 -5.73 4.93 9.61
N THR A 52 -6.99 4.54 9.76
CA THR A 52 -8.05 5.38 10.37
C THR A 52 -8.30 5.03 11.85
N GLY A 53 -7.85 3.87 12.33
CA GLY A 53 -8.14 3.39 13.68
C GLY A 53 -9.56 2.87 13.87
N ASP A 54 -10.32 2.72 12.79
CA ASP A 54 -11.67 2.16 12.79
C ASP A 54 -11.65 0.66 12.44
N PHE A 55 -11.90 -0.17 13.44
CA PHE A 55 -11.93 -1.63 13.29
C PHE A 55 -13.13 -2.13 12.48
N SER A 56 -14.15 -1.30 12.22
CA SER A 56 -15.28 -1.70 11.38
C SER A 56 -14.86 -1.98 9.93
N GLN A 57 -13.75 -1.37 9.50
CA GLN A 57 -13.25 -1.44 8.13
C GLN A 57 -12.03 -2.35 7.95
N THR A 58 -11.82 -3.30 8.88
CA THR A 58 -10.74 -4.30 8.83
C THR A 58 -10.70 -5.07 7.51
N TYR A 59 -11.86 -5.26 6.85
CA TYR A 59 -11.94 -5.98 5.59
C TYR A 59 -11.56 -5.15 4.35
N THR A 60 -11.22 -3.88 4.51
CA THR A 60 -10.86 -2.97 3.42
C THR A 60 -9.36 -2.78 3.38
N ASN A 61 -8.71 -3.20 2.28
CA ASN A 61 -7.33 -2.86 2.00
C ASN A 61 -7.24 -1.64 1.10
N VAL A 62 -6.24 -0.81 1.32
CA VAL A 62 -5.90 0.36 0.52
C VAL A 62 -4.59 0.11 -0.23
N LYS A 63 -4.52 0.56 -1.49
CA LYS A 63 -3.32 0.53 -2.33
C LYS A 63 -2.74 1.93 -2.44
N LEU A 64 -1.55 2.12 -1.88
CA LEU A 64 -0.79 3.37 -1.88
C LEU A 64 0.40 3.27 -2.84
N ARG A 65 0.52 4.20 -3.79
CA ARG A 65 1.70 4.31 -4.67
C ARG A 65 2.70 5.29 -4.09
N ILE A 66 3.99 4.96 -4.04
CA ILE A 66 5.03 5.95 -3.76
C ILE A 66 5.20 6.85 -4.99
N VAL A 67 5.03 8.16 -4.78
CA VAL A 67 5.15 9.18 -5.84
C VAL A 67 6.45 9.95 -5.72
N ASP A 68 6.80 10.37 -4.51
CA ASP A 68 7.99 11.20 -4.26
C ASP A 68 8.69 10.77 -2.98
N VAL A 69 10.01 10.93 -2.94
CA VAL A 69 10.87 10.57 -1.80
C VAL A 69 11.67 11.80 -1.38
N LYS A 70 11.37 12.31 -0.18
CA LYS A 70 12.05 13.45 0.44
C LYS A 70 12.94 12.98 1.57
N GLY A 71 14.25 12.92 1.30
CA GLY A 71 15.22 12.38 2.26
C GLY A 71 14.94 10.91 2.56
N LYS A 72 14.47 10.61 3.78
CA LYS A 72 14.08 9.27 4.21
C LYS A 72 12.58 8.98 4.11
N ASN A 73 11.77 10.00 3.80
CA ASN A 73 10.32 9.89 3.82
C ASN A 73 9.79 9.72 2.40
N ALA A 74 9.14 8.59 2.13
CA ALA A 74 8.46 8.29 0.88
C ALA A 74 6.99 8.69 0.99
N THR A 75 6.62 9.75 0.28
CA THR A 75 5.23 10.21 0.19
C THR A 75 4.45 9.35 -0.80
N THR A 76 3.22 9.00 -0.42
CA THR A 76 2.36 8.14 -1.23
C THR A 76 1.12 8.86 -1.75
N ARG A 77 0.54 8.29 -2.81
CA ARG A 77 -0.75 8.66 -3.38
C ARG A 77 -1.68 7.45 -3.35
N PHE A 78 -2.94 7.68 -3.01
CA PHE A 78 -3.99 6.67 -3.09
C PHE A 78 -4.26 6.29 -4.55
N ILE A 79 -4.20 5.00 -4.88
CA ILE A 79 -4.59 4.47 -6.20
C ILE A 79 -6.04 3.94 -6.14
N GLY A 80 -6.37 3.20 -5.08
CA GLY A 80 -7.65 2.52 -4.95
C GLY A 80 -7.71 1.65 -3.71
N SER A 81 -8.90 1.12 -3.43
CA SER A 81 -9.16 0.19 -2.35
C SER A 81 -9.62 -1.17 -2.90
N GLU A 82 -9.49 -2.21 -2.09
CA GLU A 82 -9.88 -3.57 -2.41
C GLU A 82 -10.47 -4.21 -1.15
N GLN A 83 -11.64 -4.81 -1.27
CA GLN A 83 -12.25 -5.58 -0.20
C GLN A 83 -11.62 -6.98 -0.09
N LEU A 84 -11.49 -7.50 1.13
CA LEU A 84 -10.97 -8.85 1.33
C LEU A 84 -11.93 -9.88 0.71
N PRO A 85 -11.41 -10.92 0.03
CA PRO A 85 -12.25 -11.97 -0.54
C PRO A 85 -13.09 -12.72 0.51
N SER A 86 -12.60 -12.83 1.74
CA SER A 86 -13.34 -13.44 2.85
C SER A 86 -14.63 -12.67 3.18
N TYR A 87 -14.58 -11.35 3.12
CA TYR A 87 -15.73 -10.49 3.35
C TYR A 87 -16.74 -10.60 2.21
N ILE A 88 -16.27 -10.52 0.96
CA ILE A 88 -17.13 -10.67 -0.23
C ILE A 88 -17.87 -12.01 -0.22
N LYS A 89 -17.17 -13.10 0.11
CA LYS A 89 -17.77 -14.45 0.20
C LYS A 89 -18.85 -14.57 1.27
N THR A 90 -18.89 -13.69 2.25
CA THR A 90 -19.90 -13.72 3.33
C THR A 90 -21.28 -13.26 2.83
N PHE A 91 -21.33 -12.43 1.79
CA PHE A 91 -22.57 -12.00 1.16
C PHE A 91 -23.24 -13.12 0.37
N VAL A 92 -22.45 -14.04 -0.20
CA VAL A 92 -22.94 -15.17 -0.98
C VAL A 92 -23.50 -16.25 -0.04
N ARG A 93 -24.82 -16.37 0.02
CA ARG A 93 -25.52 -17.41 0.80
C ARG A 93 -26.61 -18.09 -0.01
N ARG A 94 -26.92 -19.34 0.33
CA ARG A 94 -28.03 -20.08 -0.27
C ARG A 94 -29.36 -19.37 0.01
N GLY A 95 -30.25 -19.33 -0.99
CA GLY A 95 -31.56 -18.68 -0.87
C GLY A 95 -31.52 -17.14 -0.96
N LYS A 96 -30.39 -16.56 -1.36
CA LYS A 96 -30.27 -15.12 -1.65
C LYS A 96 -29.79 -14.91 -3.08
N THR A 97 -30.26 -13.84 -3.70
CA THR A 97 -29.77 -13.37 -4.99
C THR A 97 -28.73 -12.28 -4.74
N LEU A 98 -27.55 -12.42 -5.33
CA LEU A 98 -26.51 -11.38 -5.35
C LEU A 98 -26.71 -10.56 -6.64
N VAL A 99 -26.65 -9.23 -6.52
CA VAL A 99 -26.66 -8.32 -7.66
C VAL A 99 -25.34 -7.58 -7.65
N ASP A 100 -24.55 -7.76 -8.71
CA ASP A 100 -23.27 -7.10 -8.93
C ASP A 100 -23.42 -6.17 -10.14
N ASP A 101 -22.86 -4.95 -10.03
CA ASP A 101 -22.81 -3.99 -11.13
C ASP A 101 -21.44 -3.33 -11.18
N VAL A 102 -20.92 -3.09 -12.38
CA VAL A 102 -19.62 -2.46 -12.60
C VAL A 102 -19.83 -1.26 -13.50
N VAL A 103 -19.70 -0.07 -12.90
CA VAL A 103 -19.88 1.21 -13.58
C VAL A 103 -18.54 1.92 -13.67
N ASP A 104 -18.10 2.18 -14.90
CA ASP A 104 -16.92 3.00 -15.16
C ASP A 104 -17.27 4.48 -15.02
N VAL A 105 -16.72 5.13 -13.99
CA VAL A 105 -16.86 6.58 -13.78
C VAL A 105 -15.59 7.28 -14.26
N LYS A 106 -15.76 8.36 -15.04
CA LYS A 106 -14.66 9.20 -15.55
C LYS A 106 -14.31 10.33 -14.59
#